data_AF-A0A0E1W5N5-F1
#
_entry.id   AF-A0A0E1W5N5-F1
#
_cell.length_a   1.000
_cell.length_b   1.000
_cell.length_c   1.000
_cell.angle_alpha   90.00
_cell.angle_beta   90.00
_cell.angle_gamma   90.00
#
_symmetry.space_group_name_H-M   'P 1'
#
loop_
_entity.id
_entity.type
_entity.pdbx_description
1 polymer ?
#
loop_
_entity_poly.entity_id
_entity_poly.type
_entity_poly.pdbx_seq_one_letter_code
_entity_poly.pdbx_strand_id
1 'polypeptide(L)' 'MKKRFTEQQIIGFLKEAEAGMPVKELCRKHGFSDASFYT' A
#
# COMPACT_ATOMS: atom_id res chain seq x y z
N MET A 1 9.39 -11.86 -13.41
CA MET A 1 8.36 -10.86 -13.05
C MET A 1 9.02 -9.68 -12.37
N LYS A 2 8.80 -8.45 -12.84
CA LYS A 2 9.29 -7.25 -12.14
C LYS A 2 8.28 -6.89 -11.05
N LYS A 3 8.70 -6.89 -9.77
CA LYS A 3 7.84 -6.40 -8.68
C LYS A 3 7.53 -4.92 -8.92
N ARG A 4 6.26 -4.52 -8.77
CA ARG A 4 5.80 -3.14 -8.98
C ARG A 4 6.27 -2.19 -7.87
N PHE A 5 6.44 -2.72 -6.66
CA PHE A 5 6.90 -2.01 -5.48
C PHE A 5 8.08 -2.73 -4.84
N THR A 6 8.97 -1.98 -4.19
CA THR A 6 10.05 -2.53 -3.37
C THR A 6 9.51 -2.95 -1.99
N GLU A 7 10.24 -3.81 -1.28
CA GLU A 7 9.87 -4.21 0.08
C GLU A 7 9.80 -3.01 1.02
N GLN A 8 10.71 -2.04 0.88
CA GLN A 8 10.69 -0.81 1.66
C GLN A 8 9.43 0.02 1.42
N GLN A 9 8.94 0.08 0.18
CA GLN A 9 7.68 0.76 -0.14
C GLN A 9 6.48 0.04 0.50
N ILE A 10 6.44 -1.30 0.41
CA ILE A 10 5.38 -2.11 1.02
C ILE A 10 5.34 -1.90 2.54
N ILE A 11 6.50 -1.94 3.21
CA ILE A 11 6.60 -1.67 4.64
C ILE A 11 6.10 -0.25 4.96
N GLY A 12 6.40 0.73 4.12
CA GLY A 12 5.89 2.10 4.26
C GLY A 12 4.36 2.17 4.20
N PHE A 13 3.74 1.48 3.23
CA PHE A 13 2.28 1.44 3.09
C PHE A 13 1.61 0.80 4.31
N LEU A 14 2.16 -0.30 4.83
CA LEU A 14 1.63 -0.95 6.03
C LEU A 14 1.69 -0.04 7.26
N LYS A 15 2.79 0.70 7.45
CA LYS A 15 2.92 1.67 8.55
C LYS A 15 1.93 2.82 8.45
N GLU A 16 1.65 3.33 7.25
CA GLU A 16 0.63 4.36 7.05
C GLU A 16 -0.77 3.85 7.44
N ALA A 17 -1.10 2.60 7.07
CA ALA A 17 -2.35 1.97 7.48
C ALA A 17 -2.42 1.73 9.00
N GLU A 18 -1.35 1.24 9.62
CA GLU A 18 -1.23 1.08 11.08
C GLU A 18 -1.35 2.40 11.84
N ALA A 19 -0.87 3.51 11.27
CA ALA A 19 -1.04 4.85 11.81
C ALA A 19 -2.46 5.40 11.68
N GLY A 20 -3.40 4.61 11.13
CA GLY A 20 -4.82 4.96 11.02
C GLY A 20 -5.23 5.55 9.67
N MET A 21 -4.36 5.55 8.66
CA MET A 21 -4.76 5.97 7.31
C MET A 21 -5.76 4.96 6.73
N PRO A 22 -6.94 5.41 6.25
CA PRO A 22 -7.87 4.52 5.58
C PRO A 22 -7.23 3.88 4.33
N VAL A 23 -7.34 2.55 4.18
CA VAL A 23 -6.74 1.80 3.05
C VAL A 23 -7.17 2.37 1.70
N LYS A 24 -8.42 2.79 1.57
CA LYS A 24 -8.95 3.43 0.35
C LYS A 24 -8.20 4.72 -0.03
N GLU A 25 -7.85 5.54 0.95
CA GLU A 25 -7.07 6.77 0.75
C GLU A 25 -5.61 6.45 0.43
N LEU A 26 -5.04 5.47 1.13
CA LEU A 26 -3.68 4.96 0.87
C LEU A 26 -3.53 4.43 -0.56
N CYS A 27 -4.47 3.58 -0.99
CA CYS A 27 -4.55 3.02 -2.34
C CYS A 27 -4.65 4.13 -3.41
N ARG A 28 -5.50 5.14 -3.17
CA ARG A 28 -5.64 6.31 -4.06
C ARG A 28 -4.35 7.13 -4.13
N LYS A 29 -3.68 7.35 -2.99
CA LYS A 29 -2.44 8.13 -2.89
C LYS A 29 -1.27 7.48 -3.65
N HIS A 30 -1.15 6.15 -3.54
CA HIS A 30 0.00 5.41 -4.09
C HIS A 30 -0.29 4.66 -5.40
N GLY A 31 -1.53 4.75 -5.90
CA GLY A 31 -1.91 4.26 -7.24
C GLY A 31 -2.00 2.74 -7.36
N PHE A 32 -2.48 2.06 -6.31
CA PHE A 32 -2.82 0.64 -6.33
C PHE A 32 -4.27 0.40 -5.88
N SER A 33 -4.81 -0.78 -6.14
CA SER A 33 -6.19 -1.12 -5.76
C SER A 33 -6.24 -1.68 -4.34
N ASP A 34 -7.39 -1.54 -3.68
CA ASP A 34 -7.64 -2.18 -2.36
C ASP A 34 -7.33 -3.69 -2.40
N ALA A 35 -7.66 -4.38 -3.50
CA ALA A 35 -7.35 -5.79 -3.69
C ALA A 35 -5.85 -6.09 -3.60
N SER A 36 -4.99 -5.19 -4.11
CA SER A 36 -3.53 -5.32 -4.02
C SER A 36 -2.99 -5.10 -2.60
N PHE A 37 -3.75 -4.48 -1.70
CA PHE A 37 -3.35 -4.34 -0.30
C PHE A 37 -3.54 -5.63 0.49
N TYR A 38 -4.53 -6.45 0.12
CA TYR A 38 -4.89 -7.69 0.83
C TYR A 38 -4.37 -8.99 0.17
N THR A 39 -3.55 -8.89 -0.88
CA THR A 39 -2.97 -10.04 -1.61
C THR A 39 -1.45 -10.02 -1.48
#